data_AF-A0A838J733-F1
#
_entry.id   AF-A0A838J733-F1
#
_cell.length_a   1.000
_cell.length_b   1.000
_cell.length_c   1.000
_cell.angle_alpha   90.00
_cell.angle_beta   90.00
_cell.angle_gamma   90.00
#
_symmetry.space_group_name_H-M   'P 1'
#
loop_
_entity.id
_entity.type
_entity.pdbx_description
1 polymer ?
#
loop_
_entity_poly.entity_id
_entity_poly.type
_entity_poly.pdbx_seq_one_letter_code
_entity_poly.pdbx_strand_id
1 'polypeptide(L)'
;VQRAFYDDPRVLTISLHETGRFLFPGTGDVLELGTGSGRGYSVNMPLEPFTEDDSYIEVMDMLLAPLLTAFAPDVLVTMHGCDTHAWDPLTHLHLSMRGLQAQARLAHQLAHSYCAGRWLAVGGGGYDPYRVVPRAWSILWAEMAERPVPESLPQAWIERWQPIWQKTIDQEEEMRESMGKEPVPNSFPTLFQDRREDIPIQPRRAFIQRQNWETAMLVRHLLVPSVVRHAFSVPRPFSSFASLFDLLHSTGDETPSRCQMLQTAQGPVFLRDFCPPSLVERLHADTGLHAFAHLPEREHQLLLSIARSPDCALTVAHLPSGEIVGQVTIAPLDGWWEGVDGAYEIAIEVSSHWRHLGLAHELLAFTLKLDALEDMLLVALGLSWHWDTEGLNISPSRYRHMLSQLFATQGFMKYDTTEPNIAMEPENILLVRLGKRVDERTRERFLRLIQRTSFA
;
A
#
# COMPACT_ATOMS: atom_id res chain seq x y z
N VAL A 1 -0.04 20.60 2.27
CA VAL A 1 -0.58 19.94 1.05
C VAL A 1 -1.84 19.18 1.37
N GLN A 2 -1.82 18.18 2.27
CA GLN A 2 -3.00 17.40 2.70
C GLN A 2 -4.30 18.22 2.85
N ARG A 3 -4.31 19.27 3.68
CA ARG A 3 -5.50 20.10 3.90
C ARG A 3 -6.11 20.70 2.61
N ALA A 4 -5.29 21.01 1.62
CA ALA A 4 -5.77 21.63 0.37
C ALA A 4 -6.50 20.65 -0.54
N PHE A 5 -6.31 19.34 -0.35
CA PHE A 5 -6.85 18.27 -1.18
C PHE A 5 -7.59 17.21 -0.36
N TYR A 6 -7.97 17.52 0.88
CA TYR A 6 -8.51 16.54 1.84
C TYR A 6 -9.85 15.92 1.39
N ASP A 7 -10.54 16.57 0.46
CA ASP A 7 -11.79 16.12 -0.16
C ASP A 7 -11.69 15.83 -1.67
N ASP A 8 -10.49 15.92 -2.27
CA ASP A 8 -10.27 15.74 -3.71
C ASP A 8 -9.71 14.35 -4.04
N PRO A 9 -10.49 13.46 -4.68
CA PRO A 9 -10.03 12.11 -5.05
C PRO A 9 -8.97 12.12 -6.17
N ARG A 10 -8.73 13.26 -6.81
CA ARG A 10 -7.75 13.38 -7.92
C ARG A 10 -6.33 13.59 -7.41
N VAL A 11 -6.13 13.73 -6.10
CA VAL A 11 -4.81 13.96 -5.50
C VAL A 11 -4.61 13.02 -4.32
N LEU A 12 -3.78 12.00 -4.51
CA LEU A 12 -3.26 11.19 -3.41
C LEU A 12 -2.08 11.90 -2.73
N THR A 13 -2.23 12.22 -1.45
CA THR A 13 -1.12 12.72 -0.63
C THR A 13 -0.56 11.59 0.23
N ILE A 14 0.74 11.32 0.12
CA ILE A 14 1.45 10.33 0.95
C ILE A 14 2.51 11.05 1.76
N SER A 15 2.48 10.91 3.08
CA SER A 15 3.41 11.56 4.00
C SER A 15 4.05 10.56 4.95
N LEU A 16 5.37 10.39 4.85
CA LEU A 16 6.19 9.68 5.84
C LEU A 16 6.89 10.74 6.69
N HIS A 17 6.58 10.78 7.99
CA HIS A 17 7.02 11.86 8.88
C HIS A 17 7.21 11.33 10.30
N GLU A 18 8.00 12.01 11.11
CA GLU A 18 8.06 11.69 12.55
C GLU A 18 6.68 11.90 13.18
N THR A 19 6.27 10.97 14.02
CA THR A 19 4.97 11.01 14.70
C THR A 19 4.72 12.36 15.41
N GLY A 20 3.56 12.95 15.15
CA GLY A 20 3.12 14.20 15.76
C GLY A 20 2.88 14.12 17.29
N ARG A 21 3.02 12.95 17.91
CA ARG A 21 2.97 12.78 19.37
C ARG A 21 4.02 13.65 20.08
N PHE A 22 5.15 13.90 19.42
CA PHE A 22 6.28 14.63 20.00
C PHE A 22 6.73 15.85 19.17
N LEU A 23 6.17 16.06 17.97
CA LEU A 23 6.62 17.09 17.03
C LEU A 23 5.45 17.90 16.43
N PHE A 24 5.72 19.18 16.11
CA PHE A 24 4.79 20.02 15.33
C PHE A 24 4.58 19.41 13.92
N PRO A 25 3.36 19.46 13.33
CA PRO A 25 2.15 20.19 13.74
C PRO A 25 1.18 19.43 14.66
N GLY A 26 1.51 18.20 15.08
CA GLY A 26 0.58 17.36 15.85
C GLY A 26 -0.56 16.75 15.04
N THR A 27 -0.50 16.84 13.70
CA THR A 27 -1.37 16.14 12.74
C THR A 27 -0.59 15.05 12.00
N GLY A 28 -1.26 14.25 11.18
CA GLY A 28 -0.66 13.12 10.45
C GLY A 28 -0.88 11.77 11.14
N ASP A 29 -1.97 11.64 11.90
CA ASP A 29 -2.38 10.32 12.42
C ASP A 29 -2.81 9.38 11.27
N VAL A 30 -2.64 8.07 11.47
CA VAL A 30 -3.03 7.05 10.48
C VAL A 30 -4.51 7.08 10.11
N LEU A 31 -5.37 7.69 10.94
CA LEU A 31 -6.80 7.84 10.68
C LEU A 31 -7.18 9.16 9.98
N GLU A 32 -6.21 10.04 9.67
CA GLU A 32 -6.42 11.23 8.85
C GLU A 32 -6.45 10.90 7.35
N LEU A 33 -7.57 10.35 6.90
CA LEU A 33 -7.69 9.68 5.60
C LEU A 33 -8.39 10.49 4.51
N GLY A 34 -8.77 11.74 4.80
CA GLY A 34 -9.60 12.55 3.91
C GLY A 34 -11.10 12.48 4.25
N THR A 35 -11.89 13.23 3.51
CA THR A 35 -13.34 13.41 3.71
C THR A 35 -14.10 13.36 2.39
N GLY A 36 -15.37 12.96 2.42
CA GLY A 36 -16.19 12.90 1.22
C GLY A 36 -15.53 12.05 0.13
N SER A 37 -15.44 12.58 -1.08
CA SER A 37 -14.78 11.92 -2.21
C SER A 37 -13.27 11.72 -2.02
N GLY A 38 -12.59 12.59 -1.28
CA GLY A 38 -11.14 12.49 -1.03
C GLY A 38 -10.74 11.47 0.06
N ARG A 39 -11.71 10.74 0.63
CA ARG A 39 -11.40 9.72 1.64
C ARG A 39 -10.66 8.54 1.01
N GLY A 40 -9.59 8.09 1.66
CA GLY A 40 -8.66 7.10 1.11
C GLY A 40 -7.49 7.73 0.34
N TYR A 41 -7.54 9.04 0.06
CA TYR A 41 -6.52 9.75 -0.72
C TYR A 41 -5.57 10.60 0.15
N SER A 42 -5.66 10.48 1.47
CA SER A 42 -4.68 11.03 2.43
C SER A 42 -4.04 9.90 3.20
N VAL A 43 -2.78 9.59 2.89
CA VAL A 43 -1.99 8.53 3.51
C VAL A 43 -0.96 9.15 4.44
N ASN A 44 -1.07 8.82 5.72
CA ASN A 44 -0.14 9.25 6.75
C ASN A 44 0.58 8.05 7.36
N MET A 45 1.91 8.10 7.34
CA MET A 45 2.79 7.11 7.91
C MET A 45 3.66 7.77 8.99
N PRO A 46 3.15 7.85 10.24
CA PRO A 46 3.92 8.37 11.36
C PRO A 46 5.00 7.36 11.75
N LEU A 47 6.25 7.81 11.74
CA LEU A 47 7.44 7.05 12.11
C LEU A 47 7.86 7.37 13.54
N GLU A 48 8.37 6.37 14.24
CA GLU A 48 8.94 6.56 15.56
C GLU A 48 10.22 7.43 15.49
N PRO A 49 10.49 8.26 16.51
CA PRO A 49 11.76 8.96 16.64
C PRO A 49 12.94 7.99 16.51
N PHE A 50 14.06 8.49 15.98
CA PHE A 50 15.29 7.72 15.75
C PHE A 50 15.17 6.60 14.72
N THR A 51 14.14 6.65 13.85
CA THR A 51 14.06 5.77 12.69
C THR A 51 15.26 5.94 11.77
N GLU A 52 15.92 4.83 11.47
CA GLU A 52 17.10 4.77 10.61
C GLU A 52 16.74 4.32 9.18
N ASP A 53 17.69 4.48 8.27
CA ASP A 53 17.59 4.16 6.84
C ASP A 53 16.83 2.87 6.51
N ASP A 54 17.22 1.72 7.09
CA ASP A 54 16.65 0.42 6.68
C ASP A 54 15.16 0.32 7.02
N SER A 55 14.75 0.86 8.18
CA SER A 55 13.34 0.89 8.58
C SER A 55 12.55 1.90 7.73
N TYR A 56 13.15 3.04 7.37
CA TYR A 56 12.49 4.02 6.51
C TYR A 56 12.28 3.46 5.08
N ILE A 57 13.30 2.80 4.53
CA ILE A 57 13.25 2.17 3.21
C ILE A 57 12.23 1.03 3.18
N GLU A 58 12.23 0.17 4.20
CA GLU A 58 11.25 -0.91 4.34
C GLU A 58 9.80 -0.38 4.30
N VAL A 59 9.53 0.70 5.03
CA VAL A 59 8.20 1.34 5.04
C VAL A 59 7.84 1.94 3.66
N MET A 60 8.80 2.58 2.98
CA MET A 60 8.57 3.10 1.63
C MET A 60 8.22 1.98 0.64
N ASP A 61 8.97 0.88 0.67
CA ASP A 61 8.78 -0.27 -0.22
C ASP A 61 7.42 -0.94 0.03
N MET A 62 6.99 -1.02 1.30
CA MET A 62 5.70 -1.60 1.69
C MET A 62 4.49 -0.78 1.22
N LEU A 63 4.64 0.54 1.05
CA LEU A 63 3.53 1.47 0.86
C LEU A 63 3.48 2.11 -0.53
N LEU A 64 4.60 2.61 -1.05
CA LEU A 64 4.55 3.51 -2.21
C LEU A 64 4.08 2.81 -3.49
N ALA A 65 4.73 1.73 -3.90
CA ALA A 65 4.35 1.00 -5.12
C ALA A 65 2.88 0.49 -5.12
N PRO A 66 2.36 -0.15 -4.05
CA PRO A 66 0.97 -0.57 -4.03
C PRO A 66 -0.02 0.61 -4.03
N LEU A 67 0.26 1.69 -3.29
CA LEU A 67 -0.58 2.89 -3.31
C LEU A 67 -0.62 3.54 -4.70
N LEU A 68 0.53 3.65 -5.37
CA LEU A 68 0.60 4.20 -6.72
C LEU A 68 -0.03 3.27 -7.77
N THR A 69 0.01 1.96 -7.56
CA THR A 69 -0.72 1.00 -8.41
C THR A 69 -2.21 1.22 -8.29
N ALA A 70 -2.71 1.37 -7.06
CA ALA A 70 -4.13 1.59 -6.82
C ALA A 70 -4.60 2.95 -7.34
N PHE A 71 -3.83 4.01 -7.08
CA PHE A 71 -4.18 5.39 -7.43
C PHE A 71 -3.99 5.73 -8.91
N ALA A 72 -3.04 5.06 -9.56
CA ALA A 72 -2.67 5.26 -10.94
C ALA A 72 -2.35 6.72 -11.34
N PRO A 73 -1.32 7.36 -10.76
CA PRO A 73 -1.03 8.78 -11.00
C PRO A 73 -0.60 9.08 -12.44
N ASP A 74 -0.97 10.26 -12.93
CA ASP A 74 -0.42 10.82 -14.18
C ASP A 74 0.91 11.53 -13.98
N VAL A 75 1.14 12.13 -12.82
CA VAL A 75 2.34 12.90 -12.48
C VAL A 75 2.71 12.67 -11.01
N LEU A 76 4.01 12.57 -10.74
CA LEU A 76 4.52 12.48 -9.38
C LEU A 76 5.09 13.84 -8.94
N VAL A 77 4.64 14.34 -7.79
CA VAL A 77 5.22 15.52 -7.12
C VAL A 77 5.82 15.07 -5.79
N THR A 78 7.14 15.16 -5.65
CA THR A 78 7.85 14.71 -4.44
C THR A 78 8.47 15.89 -3.70
N MET A 79 8.31 15.91 -2.38
CA MET A 79 8.95 16.88 -1.50
C MET A 79 10.17 16.24 -0.83
N HIS A 80 11.36 16.75 -1.14
CA HIS A 80 12.64 16.22 -0.63
C HIS A 80 13.19 17.12 0.49
N GLY A 81 12.48 17.12 1.61
CA GLY A 81 13.00 17.66 2.86
C GLY A 81 14.26 16.90 3.29
N CYS A 82 15.24 17.61 3.84
CA CYS A 82 16.50 17.08 4.35
C CYS A 82 16.52 17.00 5.88
N ASP A 83 15.42 17.40 6.53
CA ASP A 83 15.28 17.47 7.98
C ASP A 83 15.10 16.11 8.64
N THR A 84 14.97 15.03 7.85
CA THR A 84 15.01 13.65 8.33
C THR A 84 16.44 13.13 8.58
N HIS A 85 17.47 13.89 8.18
CA HIS A 85 18.86 13.49 8.35
C HIS A 85 19.29 13.58 9.81
N ALA A 86 20.14 12.65 10.27
CA ALA A 86 20.61 12.55 11.65
C ALA A 86 21.34 13.78 12.21
N TRP A 87 21.85 14.64 11.33
CA TRP A 87 22.51 15.90 11.69
C TRP A 87 21.59 17.12 11.65
N ASP A 88 20.36 16.95 11.14
CA ASP A 88 19.40 18.05 11.17
C ASP A 88 18.95 18.31 12.62
N PRO A 89 18.86 19.59 13.04
CA PRO A 89 18.51 19.91 14.42
C PRO A 89 17.01 19.83 14.73
N LEU A 90 16.13 19.68 13.73
CA LEU A 90 14.68 19.87 13.94
C LEU A 90 13.93 18.57 14.27
N THR A 91 14.19 17.49 13.52
CA THR A 91 13.53 16.19 13.78
C THR A 91 14.47 15.27 14.56
N HIS A 92 13.93 14.16 15.05
CA HIS A 92 14.67 13.10 15.70
C HIS A 92 14.86 11.88 14.79
N LEU A 93 14.47 11.95 13.52
CA LEU A 93 14.76 10.89 12.56
C LEU A 93 16.27 10.78 12.35
N HIS A 94 16.74 9.58 12.07
CA HIS A 94 18.16 9.25 12.08
C HIS A 94 18.62 8.67 10.73
N LEU A 95 18.23 9.34 9.64
CA LEU A 95 18.65 8.93 8.30
C LEU A 95 20.06 9.44 7.97
N SER A 96 20.74 8.71 7.10
CA SER A 96 21.97 9.13 6.45
C SER A 96 21.72 9.58 5.01
N MET A 97 22.77 10.07 4.34
CA MET A 97 22.79 10.33 2.90
C MET A 97 22.42 9.08 2.08
N ARG A 98 22.68 7.87 2.59
CA ARG A 98 22.21 6.62 1.96
C ARG A 98 20.68 6.56 1.96
N GLY A 99 20.03 6.86 3.08
CA GLY A 99 18.57 6.91 3.19
C GLY A 99 17.97 7.95 2.27
N LEU A 100 18.50 9.18 2.28
CA LEU A 100 18.05 10.25 1.39
C LEU A 100 18.26 9.92 -0.10
N GLN A 101 19.38 9.27 -0.44
CA GLN A 101 19.61 8.79 -1.80
C GLN A 101 18.62 7.69 -2.20
N ALA A 102 18.29 6.77 -1.29
CA ALA A 102 17.29 5.74 -1.55
C ALA A 102 15.91 6.34 -1.83
N GLN A 103 15.51 7.40 -1.11
CA GLN A 103 14.28 8.16 -1.40
C GLN A 103 14.29 8.74 -2.82
N ALA A 104 15.39 9.39 -3.22
CA ALA A 104 15.53 9.97 -4.56
C ALA A 104 15.48 8.91 -5.67
N ARG A 105 16.18 7.78 -5.48
CA ARG A 105 16.16 6.65 -6.41
C ARG A 105 14.79 6.02 -6.55
N LEU A 106 14.09 5.81 -5.44
CA LEU A 106 12.75 5.25 -5.47
C LEU A 106 11.78 6.22 -6.14
N ALA A 107 11.84 7.52 -5.85
CA ALA A 107 11.04 8.53 -6.54
C ALA A 107 11.27 8.53 -8.06
N HIS A 108 12.53 8.45 -8.51
CA HIS A 108 12.88 8.30 -9.93
C HIS A 108 12.22 7.04 -10.52
N GLN A 109 12.44 5.88 -9.90
CA GLN A 109 11.89 4.61 -10.37
C GLN A 109 10.35 4.64 -10.47
N LEU A 110 9.69 5.18 -9.45
CA LEU A 110 8.23 5.30 -9.41
C LEU A 110 7.70 6.28 -10.45
N ALA A 111 8.35 7.43 -10.66
CA ALA A 111 7.94 8.37 -11.70
C ALA A 111 8.05 7.77 -13.11
N HIS A 112 9.12 7.04 -13.41
CA HIS A 112 9.29 6.39 -14.70
C HIS A 112 8.32 5.23 -14.91
N SER A 113 8.07 4.44 -13.87
CA SER A 113 7.18 3.28 -13.92
C SER A 113 5.70 3.67 -13.97
N TYR A 114 5.29 4.68 -13.19
CA TYR A 114 3.87 5.02 -13.01
C TYR A 114 3.44 6.28 -13.77
N CYS A 115 4.35 7.23 -14.01
CA CYS A 115 4.00 8.55 -14.56
C CYS A 115 4.66 8.82 -15.93
N ALA A 116 5.20 7.80 -16.60
CA ALA A 116 5.95 7.94 -17.85
C ALA A 116 7.07 9.01 -17.77
N GLY A 117 7.75 9.09 -16.63
CA GLY A 117 8.83 10.03 -16.36
C GLY A 117 8.38 11.44 -15.97
N ARG A 118 7.07 11.70 -15.86
CA ARG A 118 6.55 13.01 -15.40
C ARG A 118 6.75 13.15 -13.89
N TRP A 119 7.82 13.85 -13.53
CA TRP A 119 8.25 14.06 -12.16
C TRP A 119 8.56 15.53 -11.88
N LEU A 120 7.94 16.09 -10.84
CA LEU A 120 8.32 17.37 -10.24
C LEU A 120 8.89 17.12 -8.84
N ALA A 121 10.21 17.27 -8.68
CA ALA A 121 10.85 17.27 -7.38
C ALA A 121 10.94 18.69 -6.83
N VAL A 122 10.51 18.89 -5.58
CA VAL A 122 10.68 20.14 -4.84
C VAL A 122 11.52 19.90 -3.59
N GLY A 123 12.17 20.96 -3.09
CA GLY A 123 12.87 20.92 -1.81
C GLY A 123 11.90 20.81 -0.61
N GLY A 124 12.33 21.27 0.56
CA GLY A 124 11.52 21.21 1.78
C GLY A 124 12.28 21.75 2.98
N GLY A 125 11.97 21.23 4.16
CA GLY A 125 12.75 21.49 5.38
C GLY A 125 14.19 20.98 5.26
N GLY A 126 15.07 21.47 6.12
CA GLY A 126 16.51 21.21 6.06
C GLY A 126 17.28 22.37 6.68
N TYR A 127 17.75 22.17 7.90
CA TYR A 127 18.24 23.21 8.79
C TYR A 127 19.73 23.06 9.14
N ASP A 128 20.39 22.05 8.56
CA ASP A 128 21.84 22.05 8.38
C ASP A 128 22.21 22.44 6.93
N PRO A 129 22.38 23.74 6.64
CA PRO A 129 22.57 24.25 5.28
C PRO A 129 23.98 24.01 4.73
N TYR A 130 24.91 23.49 5.53
CA TYR A 130 26.31 23.34 5.13
C TYR A 130 26.68 21.88 4.93
N ARG A 131 26.30 21.02 5.87
CA ARG A 131 26.66 19.61 5.87
C ARG A 131 25.57 18.76 5.26
N VAL A 132 24.29 19.11 5.32
CA VAL A 132 23.21 18.21 4.87
C VAL A 132 22.60 18.65 3.55
N VAL A 133 21.90 19.79 3.54
CA VAL A 133 21.06 20.23 2.41
C VAL A 133 21.82 20.23 1.07
N PRO A 134 23.04 20.77 0.97
CA PRO A 134 23.76 20.81 -0.31
C PRO A 134 24.11 19.42 -0.84
N ARG A 135 24.47 18.48 0.04
CA ARG A 135 24.79 17.09 -0.35
C ARG A 135 23.52 16.36 -0.80
N ALA A 136 22.46 16.42 0.01
CA ALA A 136 21.19 15.75 -0.26
C ALA A 136 20.54 16.22 -1.58
N TRP A 137 20.44 17.53 -1.81
CA TRP A 137 19.85 18.05 -3.05
C TRP A 137 20.76 17.87 -4.27
N SER A 138 22.08 17.82 -4.09
CA SER A 138 22.99 17.44 -5.18
C SER A 138 22.83 15.97 -5.57
N ILE A 139 22.64 15.08 -4.59
CA ILE A 139 22.32 13.67 -4.83
C ILE A 139 20.99 13.56 -5.58
N LEU A 140 19.94 14.24 -5.11
CA LEU A 140 18.64 14.28 -5.80
C LEU A 140 18.77 14.75 -7.24
N TRP A 141 19.49 15.86 -7.47
CA TRP A 141 19.72 16.38 -8.82
C TRP A 141 20.50 15.39 -9.69
N ALA A 142 21.53 14.72 -9.14
CA ALA A 142 22.29 13.71 -9.87
C ALA A 142 21.41 12.51 -10.27
N GLU A 143 20.56 12.02 -9.36
CA GLU A 143 19.60 10.95 -9.66
C GLU A 143 18.58 11.39 -10.72
N MET A 144 18.07 12.62 -10.66
CA MET A 144 17.17 13.18 -11.70
C MET A 144 17.86 13.32 -13.05
N ALA A 145 19.14 13.69 -13.06
CA ALA A 145 19.94 13.88 -14.27
C ALA A 145 20.58 12.57 -14.80
N GLU A 146 20.29 11.43 -14.16
CA GLU A 146 20.92 10.13 -14.44
C GLU A 146 22.45 10.20 -14.45
N ARG A 147 23.00 10.93 -13.47
CA ARG A 147 24.44 11.14 -13.29
C ARG A 147 24.96 10.40 -12.05
N PRO A 148 26.19 9.87 -12.10
CA PRO A 148 26.80 9.32 -10.90
C PRO A 148 27.05 10.42 -9.87
N VAL A 149 26.79 10.11 -8.61
CA VAL A 149 27.20 10.95 -7.48
C VAL A 149 28.72 10.79 -7.29
N PRO A 150 29.52 11.87 -7.29
CA PRO A 150 30.94 11.78 -6.99
C PRO A 150 31.19 11.23 -5.58
N GLU A 151 32.34 10.61 -5.35
CA GLU A 151 32.71 10.13 -4.01
C GLU A 151 33.01 11.31 -3.06
N SER A 152 33.85 12.24 -3.51
CA SER A 152 34.32 13.39 -2.74
C SER A 152 33.55 14.67 -3.09
N LEU A 153 33.42 15.55 -2.11
CA LEU A 153 32.93 16.91 -2.34
C LEU A 153 33.96 17.72 -3.14
N PRO A 154 33.52 18.65 -4.00
CA PRO A 154 34.43 19.53 -4.70
C PRO A 154 35.31 20.32 -3.73
N GLN A 155 36.63 20.34 -3.95
CA GLN A 155 37.57 21.04 -3.10
C GLN A 155 37.20 22.54 -2.91
N ALA A 156 36.77 23.20 -3.99
CA ALA A 156 36.33 24.59 -3.95
C ALA A 156 35.06 24.82 -3.08
N TRP A 157 34.22 23.80 -2.90
CA TRP A 157 33.08 23.86 -1.98
C TRP A 157 33.57 23.82 -0.53
N ILE A 158 34.46 22.87 -0.21
CA ILE A 158 35.04 22.70 1.12
C ILE A 158 35.75 23.98 1.56
N GLU A 159 36.67 24.49 0.73
CA GLU A 159 37.45 25.71 1.01
C GLU A 159 36.58 26.94 1.26
N ARG A 160 35.43 27.02 0.58
CA ARG A 160 34.51 28.13 0.72
C ARG A 160 33.66 28.05 1.99
N TRP A 161 33.13 26.88 2.33
CA TRP A 161 32.07 26.75 3.33
C TRP A 161 32.52 26.18 4.67
N GLN A 162 33.58 25.37 4.71
CA GLN A 162 34.11 24.82 5.96
C GLN A 162 34.47 25.92 6.98
N PRO A 163 35.17 27.01 6.62
CA PRO A 163 35.50 28.06 7.59
C PRO A 163 34.27 28.79 8.15
N ILE A 164 33.22 28.93 7.32
CA ILE A 164 31.97 29.58 7.72
C ILE A 164 31.21 28.70 8.69
N TRP A 165 31.07 27.41 8.36
CA TRP A 165 30.43 26.42 9.23
C TRP A 165 31.17 26.30 10.56
N GLN A 166 32.51 26.21 10.55
CA GLN A 166 33.31 26.08 11.77
C GLN A 166 33.04 27.24 12.72
N LYS A 167 33.00 28.48 12.20
CA LYS A 167 32.69 29.66 13.00
C LYS A 167 31.30 29.60 13.65
N THR A 168 30.31 29.03 12.97
CA THR A 168 28.97 28.83 13.53
C THR A 168 28.98 27.80 14.66
N ILE A 169 29.68 26.68 14.48
CA ILE A 169 29.80 25.64 15.50
C ILE A 169 30.59 26.13 16.72
N ASP A 170 31.69 26.85 16.51
CA ASP A 170 32.49 27.41 17.62
C ASP A 170 31.61 28.29 18.54
N GLN A 171 30.73 29.11 17.96
CA GLN A 171 29.79 29.94 18.70
C GLN A 171 28.72 29.12 19.46
N GLU A 172 28.23 28.05 18.86
CA GLU A 172 27.28 27.14 19.50
C GLU A 172 27.94 26.35 20.64
N GLU A 173 29.18 25.91 20.47
CA GLU A 173 29.97 25.21 21.48
C GLU A 173 30.27 26.11 22.68
N GLU A 174 30.72 27.35 22.46
CA GLU A 174 30.89 28.34 23.54
C GLU A 174 29.58 28.52 24.35
N MET A 175 28.44 28.59 23.67
CA MET A 175 27.13 28.68 24.32
C MET A 175 26.80 27.40 25.11
N ARG A 176 27.07 26.21 24.56
CA ARG A 176 26.84 24.92 25.24
C ARG A 176 27.72 24.73 26.47
N GLU A 177 28.99 25.11 26.37
CA GLU A 177 29.93 25.11 27.48
C GLU A 177 29.44 26.03 28.60
N SER A 178 28.94 27.23 28.26
CA SER A 178 28.35 28.15 29.24
C SER A 178 27.12 27.56 29.95
N MET A 179 26.41 26.63 29.30
CA MET A 179 25.28 25.87 29.85
C MET A 179 25.69 24.54 30.51
N GLY A 180 26.98 24.24 30.63
CA GLY A 180 27.50 23.00 31.24
C GLY A 180 27.23 21.73 30.43
N LYS A 181 26.99 21.84 29.12
CA LYS A 181 26.77 20.70 28.23
C LYS A 181 28.08 20.23 27.60
N GLU A 182 28.21 18.92 27.41
CA GLU A 182 29.38 18.36 26.72
C GLU A 182 29.45 18.81 25.25
N PRO A 183 30.68 19.01 24.73
CA PRO A 183 30.91 19.28 23.31
C PRO A 183 30.49 18.08 22.45
N VAL A 184 29.95 18.35 21.27
CA VAL A 184 29.47 17.31 20.36
C VAL A 184 30.51 17.11 19.28
N PRO A 185 31.04 15.89 19.09
CA PRO A 185 31.96 15.61 17.99
C PRO A 185 31.30 15.99 16.65
N ASN A 186 31.87 16.97 15.95
CA ASN A 186 31.36 17.48 14.70
C ASN A 186 32.51 17.64 13.71
N SER A 187 32.32 17.18 12.47
CA SER A 187 33.27 17.40 11.38
C SER A 187 32.57 17.93 10.13
N PHE A 188 33.30 18.71 9.33
CA PHE A 188 32.83 19.11 8.02
C PHE A 188 33.02 17.94 7.05
N PRO A 189 31.98 17.52 6.31
CA PRO A 189 32.09 16.37 5.42
C PRO A 189 33.04 16.67 4.25
N THR A 190 33.80 15.67 3.84
CA THR A 190 34.61 15.70 2.61
C THR A 190 34.08 14.76 1.53
N LEU A 191 33.09 13.94 1.87
CA LEU A 191 32.45 12.95 1.01
C LEU A 191 30.97 13.30 0.81
N PHE A 192 30.40 12.86 -0.31
CA PHE A 192 28.96 12.94 -0.53
C PHE A 192 28.18 12.03 0.42
N GLN A 193 28.66 10.80 0.60
CA GLN A 193 28.10 9.84 1.54
C GLN A 193 28.64 10.08 2.95
N ASP A 194 27.83 9.81 3.96
CA ASP A 194 28.30 9.82 5.35
C ASP A 194 29.16 8.59 5.63
N ARG A 195 30.07 8.72 6.60
CA ARG A 195 30.78 7.55 7.12
C ARG A 195 29.91 6.87 8.15
N ARG A 196 30.04 5.56 8.26
CA ARG A 196 29.27 4.77 9.24
C ARG A 196 29.54 5.21 10.69
N GLU A 197 30.72 5.73 10.97
CA GLU A 197 31.11 6.28 12.28
C GLU A 197 30.41 7.61 12.62
N ASP A 198 29.99 8.36 11.60
CA ASP A 198 29.33 9.66 11.74
C ASP A 198 27.83 9.54 12.08
N ILE A 199 27.24 8.38 11.80
CA ILE A 199 25.82 8.08 11.97
C ILE A 199 25.70 6.84 12.88
N PRO A 200 25.83 7.01 14.21
CA PRO A 200 25.86 5.91 15.15
C PRO A 200 24.52 5.17 15.20
N ILE A 201 24.59 3.86 15.39
CA ILE A 201 23.40 3.02 15.52
C ILE A 201 22.58 3.44 16.74
N GLN A 202 21.28 3.63 16.54
CA GLN A 202 20.38 4.08 17.58
C GLN A 202 20.04 2.95 18.59
N PRO A 203 20.05 3.24 19.89
CA PRO A 203 19.52 2.32 20.89
C PRO A 203 18.07 1.95 20.56
N ARG A 204 17.65 0.72 20.89
CA ARG A 204 16.28 0.22 20.63
C ARG A 204 15.88 0.12 19.14
N ARG A 205 16.83 0.16 18.19
CA ARG A 205 16.60 -0.08 16.74
C ARG A 205 15.53 -1.13 16.44
N ALA A 206 15.68 -2.34 17.01
CA ALA A 206 14.76 -3.44 16.73
C ALA A 206 13.31 -3.19 17.21
N PHE A 207 13.13 -2.43 18.29
CA PHE A 207 11.81 -2.03 18.77
C PHE A 207 11.19 -0.96 17.87
N ILE A 208 11.97 0.06 17.50
CA ILE A 208 11.56 1.15 16.59
C ILE A 208 11.14 0.56 15.24
N GLN A 209 11.98 -0.31 14.66
CA GLN A 209 11.69 -0.96 13.38
C GLN A 209 10.39 -1.78 13.44
N ARG A 210 10.15 -2.51 14.54
CA ARG A 210 8.90 -3.25 14.73
C ARG A 210 7.68 -2.33 14.80
N GLN A 211 7.75 -1.23 15.55
CA GLN A 211 6.64 -0.28 15.67
C GLN A 211 6.32 0.38 14.32
N ASN A 212 7.34 0.77 13.57
CA ASN A 212 7.17 1.29 12.22
C ASN A 212 6.55 0.25 11.29
N TRP A 213 7.00 -1.01 11.36
CA TRP A 213 6.46 -2.10 10.55
C TRP A 213 4.98 -2.37 10.89
N GLU A 214 4.63 -2.43 12.18
CA GLU A 214 3.24 -2.60 12.64
C GLU A 214 2.35 -1.45 12.16
N THR A 215 2.85 -0.22 12.24
CA THR A 215 2.15 0.98 11.75
C THR A 215 1.98 0.94 10.23
N ALA A 216 3.02 0.56 9.48
CA ALA A 216 2.95 0.42 8.02
C ALA A 216 1.97 -0.69 7.60
N MET A 217 1.91 -1.80 8.33
CA MET A 217 0.92 -2.86 8.11
C MET A 217 -0.50 -2.37 8.35
N LEU A 218 -0.72 -1.56 9.40
CA LEU A 218 -2.02 -0.93 9.64
C LEU A 218 -2.39 0.02 8.50
N VAL A 219 -1.49 0.94 8.10
CA VAL A 219 -1.73 1.87 6.99
C VAL A 219 -2.05 1.11 5.71
N ARG A 220 -1.30 0.05 5.42
CA ARG A 220 -1.50 -0.82 4.26
C ARG A 220 -2.87 -1.51 4.31
N HIS A 221 -3.26 -2.05 5.47
CA HIS A 221 -4.57 -2.65 5.69
C HIS A 221 -5.71 -1.65 5.49
N LEU A 222 -5.51 -0.40 5.90
CA LEU A 222 -6.52 0.66 5.79
C LEU A 222 -6.70 1.17 4.35
N LEU A 223 -5.61 1.34 3.61
CA LEU A 223 -5.58 2.16 2.40
C LEU A 223 -5.23 1.41 1.10
N VAL A 224 -4.61 0.24 1.18
CA VAL A 224 -4.29 -0.54 -0.01
C VAL A 224 -5.40 -1.57 -0.23
N PRO A 225 -6.07 -1.58 -1.40
CA PRO A 225 -7.08 -2.59 -1.72
C PRO A 225 -6.52 -4.00 -1.60
N SER A 226 -7.31 -4.95 -1.11
CA SER A 226 -6.85 -6.33 -0.84
C SER A 226 -6.19 -7.00 -2.05
N VAL A 227 -6.83 -6.89 -3.21
CA VAL A 227 -6.33 -7.38 -4.50
C VAL A 227 -4.91 -6.87 -4.76
N VAL A 228 -4.66 -5.58 -4.51
CA VAL A 228 -3.34 -4.95 -4.61
C VAL A 228 -2.40 -5.42 -3.48
N ARG A 229 -2.90 -5.63 -2.25
CA ARG A 229 -2.07 -6.14 -1.16
C ARG A 229 -1.47 -7.53 -1.46
N HIS A 230 -2.20 -8.37 -2.17
CA HIS A 230 -1.72 -9.69 -2.57
C HIS A 230 -0.68 -9.65 -3.68
N ALA A 231 -0.88 -8.77 -4.66
CA ALA A 231 0.11 -8.51 -5.70
C ALA A 231 1.45 -8.00 -5.14
N PHE A 232 1.39 -7.21 -4.06
CA PHE A 232 2.55 -6.65 -3.37
C PHE A 232 2.83 -7.36 -2.04
N SER A 233 2.72 -8.70 -2.00
CA SER A 233 2.82 -9.48 -0.76
C SER A 233 4.09 -9.18 0.05
N VAL A 234 3.92 -8.93 1.35
CA VAL A 234 5.03 -8.89 2.32
C VAL A 234 5.32 -10.34 2.75
N PRO A 235 6.59 -10.79 2.84
CA PRO A 235 6.92 -12.17 3.18
C PRO A 235 6.23 -12.61 4.48
N ARG A 236 5.41 -13.69 4.40
CA ARG A 236 4.78 -14.31 5.58
C ARG A 236 5.50 -15.61 5.97
N PRO A 237 5.57 -15.94 7.26
CA PRO A 237 5.87 -17.29 7.69
C PRO A 237 4.61 -18.18 7.58
N PHE A 238 4.54 -18.99 6.50
CA PHE A 238 3.66 -20.16 6.27
C PHE A 238 2.13 -19.98 6.32
N SER A 239 1.43 -20.36 5.23
CA SER A 239 0.00 -20.69 5.21
C SER A 239 -0.20 -22.20 5.33
N SER A 240 -1.04 -22.65 6.26
CA SER A 240 -1.37 -24.08 6.46
C SER A 240 -2.20 -24.70 5.34
N PHE A 241 -2.68 -23.86 4.39
CA PHE A 241 -3.52 -24.25 3.26
C PHE A 241 -2.84 -24.07 1.89
N ALA A 242 -1.54 -23.76 1.85
CA ALA A 242 -0.77 -23.75 0.60
C ALA A 242 -0.96 -25.08 -0.15
N SER A 243 -1.03 -26.20 0.58
CA SER A 243 -1.30 -27.53 0.03
C SER A 243 -2.70 -27.71 -0.57
N LEU A 244 -3.71 -26.94 -0.14
CA LEU A 244 -5.07 -26.97 -0.68
C LEU A 244 -5.14 -26.21 -2.00
N PHE A 245 -4.49 -25.05 -2.09
CA PHE A 245 -4.32 -24.38 -3.37
C PHE A 245 -3.40 -25.17 -4.29
N ASP A 246 -2.34 -25.80 -3.79
CA ASP A 246 -1.55 -26.78 -4.55
C ASP A 246 -2.44 -27.95 -5.00
N LEU A 247 -3.46 -28.39 -4.25
CA LEU A 247 -4.43 -29.41 -4.70
C LEU A 247 -5.42 -28.89 -5.75
N LEU A 248 -5.69 -27.58 -5.76
CA LEU A 248 -6.48 -26.89 -6.78
C LEU A 248 -5.62 -26.52 -8.02
N HIS A 249 -4.28 -26.42 -7.86
CA HIS A 249 -3.30 -26.00 -8.85
C HIS A 249 -2.36 -27.14 -9.34
N SER A 250 -2.39 -28.33 -8.74
CA SER A 250 -1.71 -29.57 -9.18
C SER A 250 -2.78 -30.53 -9.73
N THR A 251 -2.69 -31.08 -10.93
CA THR A 251 -1.53 -31.68 -11.63
C THR A 251 -1.31 -31.09 -13.03
N GLY A 252 -0.06 -31.13 -13.54
CA GLY A 252 0.44 -30.40 -14.72
C GLY A 252 -0.42 -30.39 -15.99
N ASP A 253 -0.29 -29.31 -16.78
CA ASP A 253 -0.94 -28.95 -18.06
C ASP A 253 -2.47 -29.13 -18.17
N GLU A 254 -3.12 -29.69 -17.16
CA GLU A 254 -4.56 -29.86 -17.02
C GLU A 254 -5.00 -29.37 -15.63
N THR A 255 -4.89 -28.07 -15.36
CA THR A 255 -5.76 -27.48 -14.32
C THR A 255 -7.20 -27.71 -14.75
N PRO A 256 -8.10 -28.25 -13.90
CA PRO A 256 -9.52 -28.32 -14.22
C PRO A 256 -10.12 -26.92 -14.03
N SER A 257 -9.58 -25.91 -14.73
CA SER A 257 -10.22 -24.61 -14.92
C SER A 257 -11.58 -24.90 -15.54
N ARG A 258 -12.61 -24.79 -14.72
CA ARG A 258 -13.98 -24.95 -15.18
C ARG A 258 -14.24 -23.80 -16.14
N CYS A 259 -14.95 -24.07 -17.21
CA CYS A 259 -15.36 -23.05 -18.16
C CYS A 259 -16.87 -23.14 -18.34
N GLN A 260 -17.57 -22.03 -18.14
CA GLN A 260 -19.01 -21.92 -18.40
C GLN A 260 -19.23 -20.75 -19.37
N MET A 261 -19.94 -21.02 -20.48
CA MET A 261 -20.41 -19.96 -21.36
C MET A 261 -21.74 -19.42 -20.85
N LEU A 262 -21.81 -18.11 -20.64
CA LEU A 262 -23.01 -17.36 -20.31
C LEU A 262 -23.48 -16.61 -21.56
N GLN A 263 -24.74 -16.80 -21.95
CA GLN A 263 -25.34 -15.99 -23.02
C GLN A 263 -25.90 -14.70 -22.41
N THR A 264 -25.38 -13.54 -22.83
CA THR A 264 -25.88 -12.23 -22.41
C THR A 264 -26.54 -11.48 -23.58
N ALA A 265 -27.21 -10.37 -23.27
CA ALA A 265 -27.76 -9.47 -24.29
C ALA A 265 -26.68 -8.82 -25.19
N GLN A 266 -25.43 -8.71 -24.71
CA GLN A 266 -24.30 -8.16 -25.47
C GLN A 266 -23.43 -9.23 -26.14
N GLY A 267 -23.78 -10.51 -26.00
CA GLY A 267 -23.03 -11.63 -26.58
C GLY A 267 -22.59 -12.68 -25.54
N PRO A 268 -21.87 -13.72 -25.98
CA PRO A 268 -21.37 -14.75 -25.08
C PRO A 268 -20.23 -14.23 -24.21
N VAL A 269 -20.23 -14.63 -22.93
CA VAL A 269 -19.15 -14.39 -21.96
C VAL A 269 -18.71 -15.74 -21.40
N PHE A 270 -17.41 -15.98 -21.32
CA PHE A 270 -16.86 -17.19 -20.71
C PHE A 270 -16.42 -16.91 -19.29
N LEU A 271 -16.97 -17.67 -18.33
CA LEU A 271 -16.54 -17.69 -16.94
C LEU A 271 -15.51 -18.80 -16.79
N ARG A 272 -14.32 -18.46 -16.30
CA ARG A 272 -13.22 -19.41 -16.03
C ARG A 272 -12.65 -19.21 -14.65
N ASP A 273 -12.51 -20.27 -13.88
CA ASP A 273 -11.88 -20.24 -12.55
C ASP A 273 -10.47 -20.83 -12.57
N PHE A 274 -9.73 -20.62 -11.48
CA PHE A 274 -8.33 -21.03 -11.33
C PHE A 274 -7.48 -20.67 -12.55
N CYS A 275 -7.63 -19.43 -13.01
CA CYS A 275 -7.00 -18.98 -14.23
C CYS A 275 -5.47 -19.03 -14.08
N PRO A 276 -4.76 -19.88 -14.85
CA PRO A 276 -3.32 -19.95 -14.75
C PRO A 276 -2.68 -18.68 -15.35
N PRO A 277 -1.44 -18.34 -14.96
CA PRO A 277 -0.73 -17.17 -15.50
C PRO A 277 -0.71 -17.15 -17.03
N SER A 278 -0.51 -18.33 -17.66
CA SER A 278 -0.46 -18.46 -19.11
C SER A 278 -1.77 -18.09 -19.81
N LEU A 279 -2.93 -18.31 -19.16
CA LEU A 279 -4.22 -17.87 -19.68
C LEU A 279 -4.33 -16.35 -19.57
N VAL A 280 -4.04 -15.79 -18.39
CA VAL A 280 -4.14 -14.35 -18.13
C VAL A 280 -3.21 -13.56 -19.07
N GLU A 281 -2.01 -14.05 -19.34
CA GLU A 281 -1.05 -13.44 -20.28
C GLU A 281 -1.60 -13.27 -21.71
N ARG A 282 -2.58 -14.07 -22.13
CA ARG A 282 -3.23 -13.98 -23.45
C ARG A 282 -4.50 -13.14 -23.46
N LEU A 283 -4.98 -12.73 -22.29
CA LEU A 283 -6.17 -11.90 -22.12
C LEU A 283 -5.75 -10.45 -21.89
N HIS A 284 -6.71 -9.53 -22.00
CA HIS A 284 -6.49 -8.09 -21.79
C HIS A 284 -7.63 -7.54 -20.94
N ALA A 285 -7.39 -6.67 -19.98
CA ALA A 285 -8.47 -6.09 -19.17
C ALA A 285 -9.30 -5.09 -19.99
N ASP A 286 -10.62 -5.12 -19.80
CA ASP A 286 -11.51 -4.09 -20.37
C ASP A 286 -11.30 -2.74 -19.68
N THR A 287 -11.47 -1.65 -20.44
CA THR A 287 -11.38 -0.27 -19.94
C THR A 287 -12.40 0.08 -18.85
N GLY A 288 -13.47 -0.68 -18.73
CA GLY A 288 -14.45 -0.55 -17.65
C GLY A 288 -14.04 -1.22 -16.34
N LEU A 289 -12.92 -1.97 -16.27
CA LEU A 289 -12.34 -2.48 -15.02
C LEU A 289 -11.35 -1.46 -14.46
N HIS A 290 -11.78 -0.69 -13.47
CA HIS A 290 -11.05 0.46 -12.96
C HIS A 290 -11.26 0.69 -11.46
N ALA A 291 -11.80 -0.28 -10.72
CA ALA A 291 -12.03 -0.17 -9.28
C ALA A 291 -10.75 -0.37 -8.46
N PHE A 292 -9.77 -1.13 -8.98
CA PHE A 292 -8.54 -1.46 -8.24
C PHE A 292 -7.27 -0.84 -8.81
N ALA A 293 -7.06 -0.82 -10.13
CA ALA A 293 -5.82 -0.30 -10.73
C ALA A 293 -6.02 0.84 -11.74
N HIS A 294 -7.27 1.29 -11.95
CA HIS A 294 -7.75 2.34 -12.86
C HIS A 294 -7.39 2.24 -14.36
N LEU A 295 -6.26 1.61 -14.71
CA LEU A 295 -5.75 1.44 -16.07
C LEU A 295 -5.78 -0.04 -16.48
N PRO A 296 -6.23 -0.39 -17.69
CA PRO A 296 -6.32 -1.77 -18.15
C PRO A 296 -5.02 -2.56 -18.07
N GLU A 297 -3.89 -1.94 -18.42
CA GLU A 297 -2.59 -2.61 -18.40
C GLU A 297 -2.15 -2.93 -16.97
N ARG A 298 -2.50 -2.07 -16.00
CA ARG A 298 -2.20 -2.30 -14.58
C ARG A 298 -3.15 -3.31 -13.96
N GLU A 299 -4.42 -3.26 -14.32
CA GLU A 299 -5.38 -4.28 -13.93
C GLU A 299 -4.93 -5.66 -14.45
N HIS A 300 -4.47 -5.73 -15.70
CA HIS A 300 -3.90 -6.97 -16.25
C HIS A 300 -2.68 -7.47 -15.46
N GLN A 301 -1.72 -6.59 -15.15
CA GLN A 301 -0.56 -6.94 -14.33
C GLN A 301 -0.96 -7.41 -12.93
N LEU A 302 -1.96 -6.77 -12.33
CA LEU A 302 -2.53 -7.12 -11.03
C LEU A 302 -3.11 -8.55 -11.08
N LEU A 303 -3.98 -8.83 -12.04
CA LEU A 303 -4.57 -10.15 -12.23
C LEU A 303 -3.51 -11.22 -12.52
N LEU A 304 -2.48 -10.88 -13.29
CA LEU A 304 -1.36 -11.80 -13.58
C LEU A 304 -0.55 -12.11 -12.32
N SER A 305 -0.32 -11.13 -11.45
CA SER A 305 0.37 -11.35 -10.17
C SER A 305 -0.43 -12.27 -9.25
N ILE A 306 -1.76 -12.12 -9.21
CA ILE A 306 -2.67 -12.98 -8.43
C ILE A 306 -2.67 -14.40 -8.97
N ALA A 307 -2.75 -14.57 -10.29
CA ALA A 307 -2.68 -15.88 -10.95
C ALA A 307 -1.34 -16.61 -10.68
N ARG A 308 -0.26 -15.87 -10.42
CA ARG A 308 1.06 -16.43 -10.06
C ARG A 308 1.20 -16.75 -8.57
N SER A 309 0.34 -16.20 -7.73
CA SER A 309 0.40 -16.41 -6.29
C SER A 309 -0.21 -17.78 -5.94
N PRO A 310 0.55 -18.68 -5.30
CA PRO A 310 0.09 -20.03 -5.01
C PRO A 310 -1.10 -20.06 -4.05
N ASP A 311 -1.24 -19.09 -3.15
CA ASP A 311 -2.31 -19.05 -2.16
C ASP A 311 -3.55 -18.25 -2.63
N CYS A 312 -3.62 -17.88 -3.91
CA CYS A 312 -4.73 -17.10 -4.49
C CYS A 312 -5.48 -17.92 -5.55
N ALA A 313 -6.77 -17.62 -5.72
CA ALA A 313 -7.57 -18.12 -6.83
C ALA A 313 -8.18 -16.96 -7.59
N LEU A 314 -7.96 -16.97 -8.91
CA LEU A 314 -8.52 -16.00 -9.84
C LEU A 314 -9.60 -16.65 -10.71
N THR A 315 -10.79 -16.06 -10.70
CA THR A 315 -11.85 -16.34 -11.66
C THR A 315 -12.06 -15.13 -12.55
N VAL A 316 -12.12 -15.31 -13.86
CA VAL A 316 -12.35 -14.24 -14.83
C VAL A 316 -13.60 -14.51 -15.67
N ALA A 317 -14.31 -13.44 -16.01
CA ALA A 317 -15.28 -13.39 -17.09
C ALA A 317 -14.58 -12.75 -18.30
N HIS A 318 -14.47 -13.47 -19.42
CA HIS A 318 -13.81 -12.96 -20.61
C HIS A 318 -14.64 -13.17 -21.89
N LEU A 319 -14.45 -12.29 -22.86
CA LEU A 319 -15.07 -12.38 -24.17
C LEU A 319 -14.33 -13.37 -25.09
N PRO A 320 -14.97 -13.85 -26.18
CA PRO A 320 -14.27 -14.61 -27.21
C PRO A 320 -13.07 -13.86 -27.82
N SER A 321 -13.09 -12.52 -27.81
CA SER A 321 -12.01 -11.64 -28.25
C SER A 321 -10.79 -11.66 -27.32
N GLY A 322 -10.92 -12.18 -26.10
CA GLY A 322 -9.86 -12.20 -25.08
C GLY A 322 -9.92 -11.04 -24.08
N GLU A 323 -10.94 -10.18 -24.14
CA GLU A 323 -11.13 -9.09 -23.18
C GLU A 323 -11.74 -9.60 -21.87
N ILE A 324 -11.16 -9.25 -20.72
CA ILE A 324 -11.65 -9.55 -19.39
C ILE A 324 -12.65 -8.46 -18.99
N VAL A 325 -13.88 -8.87 -18.70
CA VAL A 325 -15.00 -7.97 -18.39
C VAL A 325 -15.50 -8.12 -16.95
N GLY A 326 -14.91 -9.03 -16.18
CA GLY A 326 -15.14 -9.19 -14.76
C GLY A 326 -14.14 -10.15 -14.13
N GLN A 327 -13.95 -10.03 -12.83
CA GLN A 327 -13.04 -10.88 -12.06
C GLN A 327 -13.58 -11.11 -10.65
N VAL A 328 -13.26 -12.29 -10.10
CA VAL A 328 -13.39 -12.61 -8.69
C VAL A 328 -12.05 -13.17 -8.20
N THR A 329 -11.53 -12.56 -7.15
CA THR A 329 -10.29 -12.98 -6.50
C THR A 329 -10.60 -13.53 -5.12
N ILE A 330 -10.04 -14.69 -4.80
CA ILE A 330 -10.00 -15.23 -3.43
C ILE A 330 -8.53 -15.24 -2.98
N ALA A 331 -8.23 -14.61 -1.85
CA ALA A 331 -6.87 -14.48 -1.36
C ALA A 331 -6.80 -14.53 0.18
N PRO A 332 -5.67 -14.92 0.80
CA PRO A 332 -5.63 -15.14 2.25
C PRO A 332 -5.72 -13.83 3.03
N LEU A 333 -6.57 -13.73 4.06
CA LEU A 333 -6.64 -12.48 4.84
C LEU A 333 -5.28 -12.11 5.49
N ASP A 334 -4.92 -10.82 5.53
CA ASP A 334 -3.77 -10.24 6.24
C ASP A 334 -4.18 -9.37 7.44
N GLY A 335 -3.16 -8.92 8.19
CA GLY A 335 -3.26 -7.79 9.10
C GLY A 335 -4.19 -8.08 10.28
N TRP A 336 -5.30 -7.34 10.34
CA TRP A 336 -6.25 -7.44 11.45
C TRP A 336 -6.82 -8.86 11.64
N TRP A 337 -6.86 -9.65 10.57
CA TRP A 337 -7.39 -11.02 10.54
C TRP A 337 -6.39 -12.10 10.97
N GLU A 338 -5.17 -11.71 11.39
CA GLU A 338 -4.09 -12.64 11.67
C GLU A 338 -4.47 -13.73 12.69
N GLY A 339 -4.20 -14.97 12.28
CA GLY A 339 -4.45 -16.18 13.05
C GLY A 339 -5.86 -16.75 12.96
N VAL A 340 -6.78 -16.15 12.19
CA VAL A 340 -7.97 -16.89 11.75
C VAL A 340 -7.56 -17.81 10.60
N ASP A 341 -7.07 -19.00 10.94
CA ASP A 341 -6.59 -19.98 9.96
C ASP A 341 -7.71 -20.38 8.99
N GLY A 342 -7.41 -20.57 7.70
CA GLY A 342 -8.41 -20.95 6.70
C GLY A 342 -9.41 -19.84 6.32
N ALA A 343 -9.11 -18.58 6.65
CA ALA A 343 -9.91 -17.43 6.30
C ALA A 343 -9.33 -16.64 5.11
N TYR A 344 -10.19 -16.32 4.16
CA TYR A 344 -9.84 -15.72 2.88
C TYR A 344 -10.74 -14.51 2.58
N GLU A 345 -10.16 -13.49 1.99
CA GLU A 345 -10.88 -12.38 1.40
C GLU A 345 -11.39 -12.76 0.02
N ILE A 346 -12.62 -12.34 -0.31
CA ILE A 346 -13.17 -12.41 -1.66
C ILE A 346 -13.47 -11.00 -2.17
N ALA A 347 -12.90 -10.67 -3.31
CA ALA A 347 -13.14 -9.43 -4.03
C ALA A 347 -13.79 -9.72 -5.38
N ILE A 348 -14.71 -8.86 -5.82
CA ILE A 348 -15.38 -8.97 -7.12
C ILE A 348 -15.37 -7.62 -7.82
N GLU A 349 -15.11 -7.64 -9.11
CA GLU A 349 -15.27 -6.49 -9.99
C GLU A 349 -15.91 -6.91 -11.31
N VAL A 350 -16.77 -6.04 -11.83
CA VAL A 350 -17.36 -6.18 -13.17
C VAL A 350 -17.23 -4.83 -13.87
N SER A 351 -16.81 -4.90 -15.13
CA SER A 351 -16.66 -3.73 -15.99
C SER A 351 -17.93 -2.88 -16.00
N SER A 352 -17.77 -1.56 -15.94
CA SER A 352 -18.87 -0.59 -16.08
C SER A 352 -19.71 -0.83 -17.33
N HIS A 353 -19.12 -1.32 -18.42
CA HIS A 353 -19.81 -1.63 -19.69
C HIS A 353 -20.72 -2.87 -19.61
N TRP A 354 -20.49 -3.73 -18.62
CA TRP A 354 -21.16 -5.03 -18.43
C TRP A 354 -22.07 -5.08 -17.20
N ARG A 355 -22.22 -3.96 -16.50
CA ARG A 355 -23.16 -3.84 -15.39
C ARG A 355 -24.60 -3.99 -15.89
N HIS A 356 -25.51 -4.36 -14.99
CA HIS A 356 -26.94 -4.61 -15.28
C HIS A 356 -27.28 -5.86 -16.11
N LEU A 357 -26.27 -6.59 -16.61
CA LEU A 357 -26.49 -7.86 -17.33
C LEU A 357 -26.52 -9.10 -16.42
N GLY A 358 -26.51 -8.91 -15.10
CA GLY A 358 -26.46 -10.01 -14.12
C GLY A 358 -25.09 -10.70 -14.01
N LEU A 359 -24.07 -10.21 -14.73
CA LEU A 359 -22.75 -10.85 -14.80
C LEU A 359 -22.10 -11.03 -13.42
N ALA A 360 -22.22 -10.04 -12.52
CA ALA A 360 -21.67 -10.14 -11.16
C ALA A 360 -22.26 -11.32 -10.37
N HIS A 361 -23.57 -11.56 -10.51
CA HIS A 361 -24.24 -12.68 -9.85
C HIS A 361 -23.76 -14.02 -10.41
N GLU A 362 -23.73 -14.16 -11.73
CA GLU A 362 -23.30 -15.39 -12.39
C GLU A 362 -21.82 -15.71 -12.12
N LEU A 363 -20.95 -14.70 -12.16
CA LEU A 363 -19.52 -14.84 -11.90
C LEU A 363 -19.26 -15.24 -10.43
N LEU A 364 -19.93 -14.59 -9.47
CA LEU A 364 -19.81 -14.94 -8.06
C LEU A 364 -20.35 -16.35 -7.78
N ALA A 365 -21.53 -16.69 -8.33
CA ALA A 365 -22.12 -18.02 -8.19
C ALA A 365 -21.25 -19.10 -8.82
N PHE A 366 -20.67 -18.84 -9.99
CA PHE A 366 -19.74 -19.75 -10.64
C PHE A 366 -18.51 -20.02 -9.78
N THR A 367 -17.89 -18.97 -9.25
CA THR A 367 -16.72 -19.07 -8.36
C THR A 367 -17.04 -19.91 -7.12
N LEU A 368 -18.18 -19.65 -6.47
CA LEU A 368 -18.52 -20.25 -5.17
C LEU A 368 -19.10 -21.68 -5.24
N LYS A 369 -19.27 -22.24 -6.45
CA LYS A 369 -19.79 -23.62 -6.65
C LYS A 369 -18.81 -24.73 -6.25
N LEU A 370 -17.57 -24.40 -5.90
CA LEU A 370 -16.53 -25.37 -5.58
C LEU A 370 -16.75 -25.95 -4.20
N ASP A 371 -16.82 -27.28 -4.10
CA ASP A 371 -17.00 -27.95 -2.81
C ASP A 371 -15.87 -27.61 -1.83
N ALA A 372 -14.61 -27.47 -2.30
CA ALA A 372 -13.47 -27.10 -1.46
C ALA A 372 -13.66 -25.77 -0.69
N LEU A 373 -14.48 -24.84 -1.19
CA LEU A 373 -14.78 -23.59 -0.50
C LEU A 373 -15.66 -23.78 0.73
N GLU A 374 -16.26 -24.95 0.92
CA GLU A 374 -16.98 -25.30 2.15
C GLU A 374 -16.06 -25.57 3.34
N ASP A 375 -14.75 -25.74 3.12
CA ASP A 375 -13.73 -25.82 4.18
C ASP A 375 -13.21 -24.44 4.60
N MET A 376 -13.67 -23.36 3.95
CA MET A 376 -13.10 -22.02 4.06
C MET A 376 -14.07 -21.01 4.70
N LEU A 377 -13.49 -20.05 5.41
CA LEU A 377 -14.19 -18.85 5.85
C LEU A 377 -13.93 -17.75 4.82
N LEU A 378 -14.98 -17.28 4.13
CA LEU A 378 -14.84 -16.22 3.13
C LEU A 378 -15.37 -14.88 3.68
N VAL A 379 -14.54 -13.84 3.59
CA VAL A 379 -14.84 -12.48 4.02
C VAL A 379 -14.88 -11.57 2.79
N ALA A 380 -15.96 -10.81 2.62
CA ALA A 380 -16.01 -9.71 1.66
C ALA A 380 -16.11 -8.39 2.41
N LEU A 381 -15.14 -7.50 2.18
CA LEU A 381 -15.10 -6.15 2.73
C LEU A 381 -15.62 -5.15 1.70
N GLY A 382 -16.81 -4.61 1.94
CA GLY A 382 -17.38 -3.54 1.13
C GLY A 382 -17.03 -2.18 1.71
N LEU A 383 -16.00 -1.53 1.17
CA LEU A 383 -15.56 -0.21 1.58
C LEU A 383 -16.11 0.86 0.64
N SER A 384 -16.84 1.83 1.19
CA SER A 384 -17.61 2.83 0.44
C SER A 384 -16.77 3.70 -0.49
N TRP A 385 -15.49 3.93 -0.16
CA TRP A 385 -14.55 4.69 -0.97
C TRP A 385 -13.98 3.92 -2.18
N HIS A 386 -14.25 2.61 -2.31
CA HIS A 386 -13.94 1.83 -3.52
C HIS A 386 -15.15 1.67 -4.45
N TRP A 387 -16.29 2.29 -4.13
CA TRP A 387 -17.52 2.09 -4.90
C TRP A 387 -17.70 3.15 -5.96
N ASP A 388 -17.98 2.71 -7.18
CA ASP A 388 -18.37 3.57 -8.29
C ASP A 388 -19.84 4.00 -8.14
N THR A 389 -20.08 4.90 -7.19
CA THR A 389 -21.40 5.47 -6.91
C THR A 389 -21.82 6.50 -7.95
N GLU A 390 -20.88 7.26 -8.50
CA GLU A 390 -21.12 8.25 -9.56
C GLU A 390 -21.52 7.59 -10.88
N GLY A 391 -20.77 6.58 -11.34
CA GLY A 391 -21.05 5.87 -12.59
C GLY A 391 -22.37 5.11 -12.57
N LEU A 392 -22.84 4.70 -11.38
CA LEU A 392 -24.16 4.08 -11.20
C LEU A 392 -25.27 5.09 -10.85
N ASN A 393 -24.92 6.34 -10.54
CA ASN A 393 -25.85 7.37 -10.06
C ASN A 393 -26.74 6.88 -8.89
N ILE A 394 -26.12 6.23 -7.90
CA ILE A 394 -26.80 5.73 -6.68
C ILE A 394 -26.09 6.19 -5.42
N SER A 395 -26.84 6.35 -4.33
CA SER A 395 -26.24 6.67 -3.03
C SER A 395 -25.40 5.51 -2.49
N PRO A 396 -24.40 5.80 -1.62
CA PRO A 396 -23.64 4.76 -0.92
C PRO A 396 -24.53 3.72 -0.22
N SER A 397 -25.58 4.13 0.47
CA SER A 397 -26.51 3.21 1.14
C SER A 397 -27.24 2.28 0.18
N ARG A 398 -27.56 2.76 -1.03
CA ARG A 398 -28.17 1.92 -2.07
C ARG A 398 -27.15 0.95 -2.67
N TYR A 399 -25.90 1.39 -2.84
CA TYR A 399 -24.79 0.52 -3.26
C TYR A 399 -24.52 -0.59 -2.23
N ARG A 400 -24.46 -0.24 -0.94
CA ARG A 400 -24.35 -1.17 0.19
C ARG A 400 -25.46 -2.22 0.15
N HIS A 401 -26.70 -1.79 -0.04
CA HIS A 401 -27.84 -2.70 -0.11
C HIS A 401 -27.73 -3.65 -1.32
N MET A 402 -27.35 -3.13 -2.49
CA MET A 402 -27.11 -3.94 -3.69
C MET A 402 -26.04 -5.02 -3.47
N LEU A 403 -24.89 -4.66 -2.89
CA LEU A 403 -23.83 -5.62 -2.54
C LEU A 403 -24.32 -6.68 -1.56
N SER A 404 -25.04 -6.26 -0.51
CA SER A 404 -25.59 -7.19 0.48
C SER A 404 -26.54 -8.21 -0.18
N GLN A 405 -27.38 -7.78 -1.12
CA GLN A 405 -28.29 -8.67 -1.84
C GLN A 405 -27.54 -9.63 -2.75
N LEU A 406 -26.56 -9.14 -3.52
CA LEU A 406 -25.72 -9.95 -4.41
C LEU A 406 -25.08 -11.11 -3.65
N PHE A 407 -24.38 -10.81 -2.57
CA PHE A 407 -23.65 -11.80 -1.77
C PHE A 407 -24.57 -12.71 -0.95
N ALA A 408 -25.72 -12.21 -0.47
CA ALA A 408 -26.69 -13.03 0.25
C ALA A 408 -27.23 -14.20 -0.59
N THR A 409 -27.35 -14.04 -1.91
CA THR A 409 -27.72 -15.15 -2.81
C THR A 409 -26.74 -16.32 -2.79
N GLN A 410 -25.50 -16.09 -2.34
CA GLN A 410 -24.43 -17.09 -2.27
C GLN A 410 -24.09 -17.51 -0.84
N GLY A 411 -24.98 -17.22 0.12
CA GLY A 411 -24.85 -17.65 1.51
C GLY A 411 -23.96 -16.78 2.39
N PHE A 412 -23.63 -15.56 1.95
CA PHE A 412 -22.99 -14.57 2.82
C PHE A 412 -24.02 -13.92 3.75
N MET A 413 -23.60 -13.65 4.98
CA MET A 413 -24.37 -12.92 5.97
C MET A 413 -23.62 -11.66 6.39
N LYS A 414 -24.37 -10.60 6.71
CA LYS A 414 -23.80 -9.39 7.27
C LYS A 414 -23.42 -9.61 8.74
N TYR A 415 -22.26 -9.12 9.13
CA TYR A 415 -21.82 -9.07 10.53
C TYR A 415 -21.54 -7.62 10.95
N ASP A 416 -21.85 -7.30 12.21
CA ASP A 416 -21.34 -6.10 12.85
C ASP A 416 -19.93 -6.38 13.38
N THR A 417 -19.04 -5.40 13.32
CA THR A 417 -17.63 -5.61 13.66
C THR A 417 -16.94 -4.35 14.14
N THR A 418 -15.89 -4.54 14.94
CA THR A 418 -14.90 -3.51 15.29
C THR A 418 -13.66 -3.54 14.41
N GLU A 419 -13.71 -4.29 13.30
CA GLU A 419 -12.68 -4.20 12.26
C GLU A 419 -12.56 -2.72 11.82
N PRO A 420 -11.34 -2.14 11.87
CA PRO A 420 -11.15 -0.70 11.69
C PRO A 420 -11.78 -0.16 10.41
N ASN A 421 -11.53 -0.78 9.26
CA ASN A 421 -12.06 -0.29 7.99
C ASN A 421 -13.59 -0.29 7.97
N ILE A 422 -14.24 -1.32 8.49
CA ILE A 422 -15.71 -1.40 8.51
C ILE A 422 -16.31 -0.45 9.55
N ALA A 423 -15.68 -0.29 10.72
CA ALA A 423 -16.18 0.57 11.78
C ALA A 423 -16.09 2.08 11.44
N MET A 424 -15.25 2.44 10.48
CA MET A 424 -14.95 3.82 10.13
C MET A 424 -16.07 4.58 9.41
N GLU A 425 -16.94 3.89 8.68
CA GLU A 425 -18.07 4.51 8.00
C GLU A 425 -19.31 3.62 8.15
N PRO A 426 -20.49 4.18 8.46
CA PRO A 426 -21.71 3.40 8.61
C PRO A 426 -22.10 2.66 7.34
N GLU A 427 -21.63 3.15 6.18
CA GLU A 427 -21.86 2.56 4.86
C GLU A 427 -20.95 1.38 4.54
N ASN A 428 -19.84 1.18 5.27
CA ASN A 428 -18.98 0.03 5.08
C ASN A 428 -19.58 -1.26 5.63
N ILE A 429 -19.43 -2.36 4.89
CA ILE A 429 -20.12 -3.62 5.18
C ILE A 429 -19.17 -4.80 5.24
N LEU A 430 -19.28 -5.58 6.32
CA LEU A 430 -18.66 -6.89 6.45
C LEU A 430 -19.67 -7.96 6.06
N LEU A 431 -19.35 -8.75 5.03
CA LEU A 431 -20.14 -9.89 4.61
C LEU A 431 -19.29 -11.15 4.76
N VAL A 432 -19.81 -12.19 5.41
CA VAL A 432 -19.06 -13.42 5.66
C VAL A 432 -19.87 -14.65 5.28
N ARG A 433 -19.22 -15.59 4.61
CA ARG A 433 -19.74 -16.93 4.32
C ARG A 433 -18.88 -17.95 5.08
N LEU A 434 -19.52 -18.62 6.03
CA LEU A 434 -18.92 -19.75 6.74
C LEU A 434 -19.21 -21.03 5.95
N GLY A 435 -18.16 -21.65 5.40
CA GLY A 435 -18.28 -22.97 4.80
C GLY A 435 -18.78 -24.01 5.80
N LYS A 436 -19.51 -25.02 5.31
CA LYS A 436 -20.13 -26.04 6.16
C LYS A 436 -19.14 -26.90 6.95
N ARG A 437 -17.89 -26.98 6.50
CA ARG A 437 -16.81 -27.81 7.06
C ARG A 437 -15.71 -27.00 7.75
N VAL A 438 -15.88 -25.67 7.89
CA VAL A 438 -15.01 -24.84 8.74
C VAL A 438 -15.10 -25.34 10.17
N ASP A 439 -13.94 -25.61 10.77
CA ASP A 439 -13.85 -26.13 12.13
C ASP A 439 -14.31 -25.10 13.18
N GLU A 440 -14.77 -25.60 14.32
CA GLU A 440 -15.35 -24.76 15.37
C GLU A 440 -14.33 -23.78 15.98
N ARG A 441 -13.05 -24.16 16.06
CA ARG A 441 -12.00 -23.29 16.63
C ARG A 441 -11.78 -22.06 15.74
N THR A 442 -11.71 -22.25 14.43
CA THR A 442 -11.62 -21.16 13.46
C THR A 442 -12.84 -20.25 13.55
N ARG A 443 -14.05 -20.82 13.61
CA ARG A 443 -15.30 -20.07 13.76
C ARG A 443 -15.33 -19.24 15.04
N GLU A 444 -15.03 -19.82 16.19
CA GLU A 444 -14.99 -19.11 17.47
C GLU A 444 -13.93 -18.01 17.49
N ARG A 445 -12.77 -18.24 16.85
CA ARG A 445 -11.71 -17.23 16.77
C ARG A 445 -12.15 -16.05 15.92
N PHE A 446 -12.74 -16.31 14.76
CA PHE A 446 -13.34 -15.28 13.91
C PHE A 446 -14.40 -14.47 14.67
N LEU A 447 -15.37 -15.13 15.31
CA LEU A 447 -16.44 -14.45 16.05
C LEU A 447 -15.90 -13.57 17.19
N ARG A 448 -14.89 -14.06 17.93
CA ARG A 448 -14.21 -13.26 18.96
C ARG A 448 -13.51 -12.06 18.40
N LEU A 449 -12.87 -12.21 17.23
CA LEU A 449 -12.13 -11.13 16.59
C LEU A 449 -13.07 -10.00 16.15
N ILE A 450 -14.17 -10.32 15.47
CA ILE A 450 -15.16 -9.32 15.02
C ILE A 450 -15.91 -8.64 16.16
N GLN A 451 -16.02 -9.28 17.32
CA GLN A 451 -16.66 -8.73 18.51
C GLN A 451 -15.67 -8.12 19.51
N ARG A 452 -14.38 -7.97 19.16
CA ARG A 452 -13.41 -7.32 20.07
C ARG A 452 -13.91 -5.94 20.44
N THR A 453 -14.35 -5.77 21.68
CA THR A 453 -14.61 -4.45 22.24
C THR A 453 -13.31 -3.65 22.23
N SER A 454 -13.31 -2.46 21.63
CA SER A 454 -12.17 -1.56 21.57
C SER A 454 -11.73 -1.10 22.97
N PHE A 455 -10.96 -1.92 23.68
CA PHE A 455 -10.23 -1.54 24.89
C PHE A 455 -8.98 -2.39 25.03
N ALA A 456 -7.85 -1.85 24.57
CA ALA A 456 -6.53 -1.95 25.20
C ALA A 456 -5.61 -0.91 24.54
#